data_AF-A0A5J5U0I8-F1
#
_entry.id   AF-A0A5J5U0I8-F1
#
_cell.length_a   1.000
_cell.length_b   1.000
_cell.length_c   1.000
_cell.angle_alpha   90.00
_cell.angle_beta   90.00
_cell.angle_gamma   90.00
#
_symmetry.space_group_name_H-M   'P 1'
#
loop_
_entity.id
_entity.type
_entity.pdbx_description
1 polymer ?
#
loop_
_entity_poly.entity_id
_entity_poly.type
_entity_poly.pdbx_seq_one_letter_code
_entity_poly.pdbx_strand_id
1 'polypeptide(L)' 'MCERRKMVMKIRLSKFGCENKPFYRVMAANSRSPRDGKHLEVLGYYNPLSGLLPLSPLINL' A
#
# COMPACT_ATOMS: atom_id res chain seq x y z
N MET A 1 14.66 28.13 -16.80
CA MET A 1 14.23 27.76 -15.42
C MET A 1 14.52 26.29 -15.21
N CYS A 2 15.65 25.97 -14.56
CA CYS A 2 16.02 24.58 -14.26
C CYS A 2 15.23 24.13 -13.01
N GLU A 3 14.20 23.33 -13.20
CA GLU A 3 13.41 22.80 -12.10
C GLU A 3 14.23 21.70 -11.39
N ARG A 4 14.67 21.98 -10.16
CA ARG A 4 15.32 21.00 -9.29
C ARG A 4 14.46 19.74 -9.29
N ARG A 5 14.94 18.67 -9.93
CA ARG A 5 14.27 17.37 -9.96
C ARG A 5 14.24 16.79 -8.55
N LYS A 6 13.26 17.22 -7.74
CA LYS A 6 13.00 16.66 -6.42
C LYS A 6 12.57 15.21 -6.62
N MET A 7 13.36 14.28 -6.11
CA MET A 7 12.96 12.88 -6.04
C MET A 7 11.94 12.77 -4.90
N VAL A 8 10.67 12.60 -5.26
CA VAL A 8 9.56 12.49 -4.31
C VAL A 8 9.26 11.02 -4.03
N MET A 9 9.26 10.65 -2.75
CA MET A 9 8.77 9.37 -2.28
C MET A 9 7.26 9.44 -2.06
N LYS A 10 6.55 8.40 -2.48
CA LYS A 10 5.10 8.24 -2.30
C LYS A 10 4.83 6.89 -1.66
N ILE A 11 3.86 6.86 -0.76
CA ILE A 11 3.29 5.60 -0.28
C ILE A 11 2.21 5.20 -1.29
N ARG A 12 2.25 3.96 -1.75
CA ARG A 12 1.33 3.44 -2.75
C ARG A 12 0.88 2.02 -2.41
N LEU A 13 -0.26 1.64 -2.96
CA LEU A 13 -0.81 0.30 -2.86
C LEU A 13 -0.52 -0.47 -4.14
N SER A 14 0.07 -1.65 -4.04
CA SER A 14 0.05 -2.61 -5.15
C SER A 14 -1.03 -3.63 -4.93
N LYS A 15 -1.81 -3.86 -6.00
CA LYS A 15 -2.89 -4.84 -6.02
C LYS A 15 -2.32 -6.21 -6.32
N PHE A 16 -2.60 -7.14 -5.42
CA PHE A 16 -2.35 -8.56 -5.53
C PHE A 16 -3.66 -9.32 -5.30
N GLY A 17 -3.65 -10.62 -5.56
CA GLY A 17 -4.81 -11.50 -5.34
C GLY A 17 -5.56 -11.83 -6.62
N CYS A 18 -6.66 -12.56 -6.44
CA CYS A 18 -7.49 -13.06 -7.53
C CYS A 18 -8.56 -12.04 -7.92
N GLU A 19 -9.20 -12.30 -9.06
CA GLU A 19 -10.42 -11.58 -9.43
C GLU A 19 -11.45 -11.65 -8.28
N ASN A 20 -12.07 -10.51 -7.98
CA ASN A 20 -13.02 -10.34 -6.86
C ASN A 20 -12.47 -10.61 -5.44
N LYS A 21 -11.15 -10.82 -5.27
CA LYS A 21 -10.48 -10.93 -3.96
C LYS A 21 -9.25 -10.02 -3.92
N PRO A 22 -9.43 -8.68 -3.83
CA PRO A 22 -8.32 -7.75 -3.84
C PRO A 22 -7.53 -7.81 -2.53
N PHE A 23 -6.21 -7.98 -2.64
CA PHE A 23 -5.26 -7.90 -1.53
C PHE A 23 -4.24 -6.80 -1.84
N TYR A 24 -4.06 -5.85 -0.93
CA TYR A 24 -3.17 -4.71 -1.18
C TYR A 24 -1.92 -4.79 -0.32
N ARG A 25 -0.76 -4.52 -0.92
CA ARG A 25 0.49 -4.27 -0.20
C ARG A 25 0.75 -2.78 -0.13
N VAL A 26 0.96 -2.26 1.08
CA VAL A 26 1.36 -0.88 1.33
C VAL A 26 2.87 -0.78 1.16
N MET A 27 3.34 0.03 0.21
CA MET A 27 4.76 0.12 -0.12
C MET A 27 5.21 1.57 -0.27
N ALA A 28 6.42 1.86 0.20
CA ALA A 28 7.09 3.13 -0.01
C ALA A 28 7.95 3.05 -1.28
N ALA A 29 7.69 3.94 -2.25
CA ALA A 29 8.42 3.94 -3.51
C ALA A 29 8.62 5.34 -4.07
N ASN A 30 9.65 5.50 -4.89
CA ASN A 30 9.86 6.75 -5.62
C ASN A 30 8.75 6.97 -6.66
N SER A 31 8.37 8.22 -6.88
CA SER A 31 7.29 8.58 -7.82
C SER A 31 7.49 8.06 -9.25
N ARG A 32 8.74 7.76 -9.65
CA ARG A 32 9.09 7.31 -11.00
C ARG A 32 9.15 5.80 -11.14
N SER A 33 9.07 5.03 -10.06
CA SER A 33 9.18 3.58 -10.16
C SER A 33 7.87 2.96 -10.67
N PRO A 34 7.92 1.88 -11.47
CA PRO A 34 6.73 1.18 -11.94
C PRO A 34 5.96 0.56 -10.77
N ARG A 35 4.63 0.40 -10.93
CA ARG A 35 3.69 0.00 -9.85
C ARG A 35 4.13 -1.25 -9.09
N ASP A 36 4.55 -2.27 -9.82
CA ASP A 36 4.88 -3.60 -9.29
C ASP A 36 6.40 -3.89 -9.32
N GLY A 37 7.23 -2.86 -9.57
CA GLY A 37 8.69 -3.02 -9.71
C GLY A 37 9.49 -2.66 -8.47
N LYS A 38 10.56 -1.86 -8.59
CA LYS A 38 11.49 -1.56 -7.47
C LYS A 38 10.85 -0.63 -6.43
N HIS A 39 10.35 -1.19 -5.33
CA HIS A 39 9.98 -0.47 -4.10
C HIS A 39 11.20 -0.40 -3.18
N LEU A 40 11.23 0.58 -2.27
CA LEU A 40 12.28 0.62 -1.24
C LEU A 40 11.97 -0.39 -0.13
N GLU A 41 10.74 -0.34 0.38
CA GLU A 41 10.29 -1.14 1.52
C GLU A 41 8.78 -1.40 1.49
N VAL A 42 8.38 -2.55 2.03
CA VAL A 42 6.98 -2.92 2.26
C VAL A 42 6.61 -2.54 3.70
N LEU A 43 5.67 -1.59 3.82
CA LEU A 43 5.21 -1.08 5.12
C LEU A 43 4.16 -2.00 5.76
N GLY A 44 3.40 -2.75 4.95
CA GLY A 44 2.39 -3.67 5.47
C GLY A 44 1.40 -4.16 4.43
N TYR A 45 0.31 -4.73 4.91
CA TYR A 45 -0.74 -5.35 4.11
C TYR A 45 -2.10 -4.78 4.48
N TYR A 46 -2.94 -4.58 3.47
CA TYR A 46 -4.30 -4.12 3.63
C TYR A 46 -5.25 -5.10 2.93
N ASN A 47 -6.16 -5.69 3.71
CA ASN A 47 -7.22 -6.56 3.22
C ASN A 47 -8.58 -5.87 3.41
N PRO A 48 -9.21 -5.36 2.35
CA PRO A 48 -10.51 -4.69 2.44
C PRO A 48 -11.65 -5.66 2.79
N LEU A 49 -11.47 -6.97 2.58
CA LEU A 49 -12.50 -7.98 2.84
C LEU A 49 -12.53 -8.43 4.31
N SER A 50 -11.62 -7.96 5.16
CA SER A 50 -11.62 -8.24 6.60
C SER A 50 -12.74 -7.53 7.37
N GLY A 51 -13.59 -6.75 6.69
CA GLY A 51 -14.63 -5.90 7.28
C GLY A 51 -15.93 -6.58 7.70
N LEU A 52 -16.05 -7.91 7.71
CA LEU A 52 -17.27 -8.59 8.16
C LEU A 52 -17.26 -8.95 9.66
N LEU A 53 -16.74 -8.07 10.51
CA LEU A 53 -17.10 -8.05 11.93
C LEU A 53 -17.26 -6.60 12.40
N PRO A 54 -18.48 -6.01 12.37
CA PRO A 54 -18.82 -5.06 13.42
C PRO A 54 -18.80 -5.86 14.73
N LEU A 55 -18.17 -5.31 15.77
CA LEU A 55 -17.98 -5.91 17.11
C LEU A 55 -16.71 -6.77 17.27
N SER A 56 -15.58 -6.11 17.48
CA SER A 56 -14.66 -6.56 18.54
C SER A 56 -14.19 -5.36 19.36
N PRO A 57 -15.00 -4.86 20.31
CA PRO A 57 -14.54 -3.93 21.35
C PRO A 57 -13.75 -4.70 22.43
N LEU A 58 -12.73 -5.47 22.04
CA LEU A 58 -11.91 -6.27 22.97
C LEU A 58 -10.41 -6.15 22.65
N ILE A 59 -9.94 -4.93 22.46
CA ILE A 59 -8.53 -4.58 22.71
C ILE A 59 -8.56 -3.45 23.75
N ASN A 60 -8.76 -3.87 24.99
CA ASN A 60 -8.36 -3.22 26.24
C ASN A 60 -8.65 -4.23 27.37
N LEU A 61 -8.04 -5.42 27.27
CA LEU A 61 -7.77 -6.28 28.41
C LEU A 61 -6.29 -6.62 28.40
#